data_AF-A0A162QXB0-F1
#
_entry.id   AF-A0A162QXB0-F1
#
_cell.length_a   1.000
_cell.length_b   1.000
_cell.length_c   1.000
_cell.angle_alpha   90.00
_cell.angle_beta   90.00
_cell.angle_gamma   90.00
#
_symmetry.space_group_name_H-M   'P 1'
#
loop_
_entity.id
_entity.type
_entity.pdbx_description
1 polymer ?
#
loop_
_entity_poly.entity_id
_entity_poly.type
_entity_poly.pdbx_seq_one_letter_code
_entity_poly.pdbx_strand_id
1 'polypeptide(L)'
;KKIFSHEHTLYTQSQLQKHYREGDASFNKDDETGFTGHPECVFCRTRFYGADELFEHCRDKHEKCHLCERKGIQHQYYANYDSLEKHFKKDHFLCQYKECLDNKFVVFDSDIDLKAHEVKEHGNSLSRHQRAKQ
;
A
#
# COMPACT_ATOMS: atom_id res chain seq x y z
N LYS A 1 -30.82 2.20 -20.85
CA LYS A 1 -31.75 3.35 -20.71
C LYS A 1 -31.16 4.50 -21.51
N LYS A 2 -31.79 4.98 -22.59
CA LYS A 2 -31.31 6.14 -23.34
C LYS A 2 -31.87 7.37 -22.64
N ILE A 3 -31.00 8.12 -21.98
CA ILE A 3 -31.34 9.33 -21.25
C ILE A 3 -30.97 10.48 -22.18
N PHE A 4 -31.89 11.42 -22.40
CA PHE A 4 -31.57 12.59 -23.22
C PHE A 4 -30.62 13.51 -22.48
N SER A 5 -29.78 14.27 -23.20
CA SER A 5 -28.74 15.13 -22.60
C SER A 5 -29.28 16.12 -21.55
N HIS A 6 -30.55 16.54 -21.69
CA HIS A 6 -31.23 17.46 -20.77
C HIS A 6 -31.80 16.78 -19.51
N GLU A 7 -31.88 15.45 -19.52
CA GLU A 7 -32.31 14.64 -18.39
C GLU A 7 -31.11 14.20 -17.51
N HIS A 8 -29.89 14.57 -17.88
CA HIS A 8 -28.72 14.40 -17.03
C HIS A 8 -28.75 15.38 -15.86
N THR A 9 -28.47 14.89 -14.65
CA THR A 9 -28.27 15.71 -13.47
C THR A 9 -27.08 16.66 -13.68
N LEU A 10 -27.35 17.97 -13.64
CA LEU A 10 -26.31 18.99 -13.73
C LEU A 10 -25.89 19.42 -12.33
N TYR A 11 -24.59 19.33 -12.06
CA TYR A 11 -24.02 19.76 -10.80
C TYR A 11 -23.44 21.16 -10.93
N THR A 12 -23.77 22.03 -9.98
CA THR A 12 -22.97 23.24 -9.72
C THR A 12 -21.61 22.83 -9.15
N GLN A 13 -20.63 23.74 -9.19
CA GLN A 13 -19.28 23.44 -8.71
C GLN A 13 -19.23 22.93 -7.26
N SER A 14 -20.09 23.46 -6.38
CA SER A 14 -20.19 23.03 -4.99
C SER A 14 -20.85 21.66 -4.84
N GLN A 15 -21.85 21.36 -5.67
CA GLN A 15 -22.52 20.05 -5.68
C GLN A 15 -21.59 18.97 -6.24
N LEU A 16 -20.78 19.27 -7.26
CA LEU A 16 -19.80 18.34 -7.81
C LEU A 16 -18.73 17.92 -6.77
N GLN A 17 -18.28 18.88 -5.94
CA GLN A 17 -17.33 18.57 -4.87
C GLN A 17 -17.93 17.65 -3.79
N LYS A 18 -19.23 17.80 -3.49
CA LYS A 18 -19.94 16.90 -2.58
C LYS A 18 -20.15 15.52 -3.20
N HIS A 19 -20.55 15.47 -4.47
CA HIS A 19 -20.66 14.23 -5.24
C HIS A 19 -19.36 13.41 -5.18
N TYR A 20 -18.20 14.05 -5.40
CA TYR A 20 -16.92 13.34 -5.31
C TYR A 20 -16.62 12.77 -3.92
N ARG A 21 -17.12 13.39 -2.84
CA ARG A 21 -16.79 13.05 -1.44
C ARG A 21 -17.76 12.12 -0.76
N GLU A 22 -19.03 12.37 -0.95
CA GLU A 22 -20.13 11.78 -0.19
C GLU A 22 -21.13 11.07 -1.12
N GLY A 23 -20.90 11.14 -2.43
CA GLY A 23 -21.81 10.63 -3.45
C GLY A 23 -23.05 11.51 -3.62
N ASP A 24 -24.05 10.94 -4.29
CA ASP A 24 -25.26 11.67 -4.69
C ASP A 24 -26.41 11.60 -3.70
N ALA A 25 -26.28 10.78 -2.64
CA ALA A 25 -27.34 10.57 -1.65
C ALA A 25 -27.81 11.87 -0.97
N SER A 26 -26.95 12.88 -0.88
CA SER A 26 -27.28 14.19 -0.30
C SER A 26 -28.10 15.09 -1.22
N PHE A 27 -28.03 14.86 -2.54
CA PHE A 27 -28.60 15.73 -3.56
C PHE A 27 -29.79 15.08 -4.27
N ASN A 28 -29.75 13.76 -4.44
CA ASN A 28 -30.71 13.00 -5.20
C ASN A 28 -31.30 11.90 -4.30
N LYS A 29 -32.42 12.21 -3.64
CA LYS A 29 -33.04 11.32 -2.63
C LYS A 29 -33.63 10.05 -3.21
N ASP A 30 -33.91 10.05 -4.52
CA ASP A 30 -34.37 8.89 -5.28
C ASP A 30 -33.21 8.01 -5.78
N ASP A 31 -31.96 8.40 -5.49
CA ASP A 31 -30.76 7.69 -5.89
C ASP A 31 -30.44 6.58 -4.86
N GLU A 32 -31.16 5.46 -4.97
CA GLU A 32 -30.92 4.24 -4.17
C GLU A 32 -29.65 3.47 -4.61
N THR A 33 -28.77 4.08 -5.40
CA THR A 33 -27.57 3.40 -5.92
C THR A 33 -26.55 3.07 -4.84
N GLY A 34 -26.66 3.70 -3.66
CA GLY A 34 -25.70 3.53 -2.57
C GLY A 34 -24.32 4.08 -2.90
N PHE A 35 -24.20 4.97 -3.90
CA PHE A 35 -22.95 5.58 -4.28
C PHE A 35 -22.42 6.48 -3.14
N THR A 36 -21.30 6.09 -2.53
CA THR A 36 -20.67 6.81 -1.41
C THR A 36 -19.60 7.81 -1.86
N GLY A 37 -19.54 8.12 -3.16
CA GLY A 37 -18.50 8.96 -3.74
C GLY A 37 -17.31 8.19 -4.29
N HIS A 38 -16.35 8.94 -4.82
CA HIS A 38 -15.20 8.40 -5.53
C HIS A 38 -14.12 7.93 -4.55
N PRO A 39 -13.60 6.69 -4.69
CA PRO A 39 -12.55 6.18 -3.82
C PRO A 39 -11.28 7.03 -3.93
N GLU A 40 -10.68 7.34 -2.78
CA GLU A 40 -9.51 8.20 -2.66
C GLU A 40 -8.29 7.36 -2.26
N CYS A 41 -7.17 7.59 -2.95
CA CYS A 41 -5.89 7.06 -2.50
C CYS A 41 -5.46 7.78 -1.21
N VAL A 42 -5.28 7.02 -0.12
CA VAL A 42 -4.89 7.58 1.19
C VAL A 42 -3.50 8.23 1.18
N PHE A 43 -2.66 7.87 0.22
CA PHE A 43 -1.29 8.36 0.10
C PHE A 43 -1.21 9.59 -0.81
N CYS A 44 -1.82 9.54 -1.99
CA CYS A 44 -1.77 10.62 -2.99
C CYS A 44 -2.90 11.64 -2.85
N ARG A 45 -3.97 11.34 -2.10
CA ARG A 45 -5.21 12.15 -2.02
C ARG A 45 -5.91 12.38 -3.37
N THR A 46 -5.60 11.53 -4.35
CA THR A 46 -6.24 11.52 -5.66
C THR A 46 -7.49 10.65 -5.61
N ARG A 47 -8.58 11.12 -6.22
CA ARG A 47 -9.85 10.38 -6.34
C ARG A 47 -9.94 9.70 -7.70
N PHE A 48 -10.50 8.49 -7.73
CA PHE A 48 -10.64 7.65 -8.92
C PHE A 48 -12.11 7.35 -9.22
N TYR A 49 -12.44 6.98 -10.46
CA TYR A 49 -13.83 6.71 -10.84
C TYR A 49 -14.39 5.50 -10.08
N GLY A 50 -13.57 4.47 -9.92
CA GLY A 50 -13.92 3.25 -9.20
C GLY A 50 -12.77 2.64 -8.41
N ALA A 51 -13.07 1.54 -7.71
CA ALA A 51 -12.08 0.83 -6.92
C ALA A 51 -10.99 0.19 -7.79
N ASP A 52 -11.34 -0.30 -8.98
CA ASP A 52 -10.40 -0.94 -9.90
C ASP A 52 -9.26 0.00 -10.30
N GLU A 53 -9.59 1.22 -10.73
CA GLU A 53 -8.58 2.24 -11.07
C GLU A 53 -7.72 2.65 -9.86
N LEU A 54 -8.33 2.72 -8.67
CA LEU A 54 -7.57 2.97 -7.44
C LEU A 54 -6.58 1.84 -7.16
N PHE A 55 -6.96 0.58 -7.37
CA PHE A 55 -6.08 -0.56 -7.15
C PHE A 55 -4.94 -0.61 -8.18
N GLU A 56 -5.21 -0.29 -9.44
CA GLU A 56 -4.17 -0.12 -10.47
C GLU A 56 -3.21 1.01 -10.09
N HIS A 57 -3.74 2.17 -9.70
CA HIS A 57 -2.92 3.28 -9.20
C HIS A 57 -2.04 2.86 -8.03
N CYS A 58 -2.61 2.18 -7.02
CA CYS A 58 -1.84 1.74 -5.86
C CYS A 58 -0.77 0.73 -6.25
N ARG A 59 -1.03 -0.14 -7.23
CA ARG A 59 -0.06 -1.12 -7.72
C ARG A 59 1.12 -0.48 -8.43
N ASP A 60 0.92 0.61 -9.15
CA ASP A 60 1.97 1.29 -9.92
C ASP A 60 2.68 2.41 -9.15
N LYS A 61 2.00 3.07 -8.22
CA LYS A 61 2.52 4.25 -7.50
C LYS A 61 2.94 3.98 -6.06
N HIS A 62 2.60 2.83 -5.50
CA HIS A 62 2.91 2.49 -4.12
C HIS A 62 3.64 1.16 -4.01
N GLU A 63 4.45 1.07 -2.97
CA GLU A 63 5.26 -0.10 -2.70
C GLU A 63 4.41 -1.16 -1.99
N LYS A 64 4.69 -2.44 -2.25
CA LYS A 64 4.01 -3.56 -1.58
C LYS A 64 5.03 -4.51 -0.96
N CYS A 65 4.62 -5.15 0.13
CA CYS A 65 5.43 -6.18 0.75
C CYS A 65 5.28 -7.50 -0.03
N HIS A 66 6.37 -7.97 -0.62
CA HIS A 66 6.41 -9.22 -1.38
C HIS A 66 6.26 -10.47 -0.49
N LEU A 67 6.61 -10.38 0.80
CA LEU A 67 6.41 -11.47 1.78
C LEU A 67 4.94 -11.59 2.17
N CYS A 68 4.28 -10.47 2.48
CA CYS A 68 2.83 -10.41 2.74
C CYS A 68 2.02 -10.88 1.53
N GLU A 69 2.41 -10.46 0.32
CA GLU A 69 1.77 -10.91 -0.92
C GLU A 69 1.86 -12.43 -1.07
N ARG A 70 3.03 -13.03 -0.79
CA ARG A 70 3.21 -14.49 -0.82
C ARG A 70 2.37 -15.21 0.24
N LYS A 71 2.13 -14.57 1.38
CA LYS A 71 1.24 -15.06 2.45
C LYS A 71 -0.25 -14.94 2.10
N GLY A 72 -0.60 -14.34 0.96
CA GLY A 72 -1.98 -14.12 0.54
C GLY A 72 -2.61 -12.86 1.14
N ILE A 73 -1.83 -12.01 1.81
CA ILE A 73 -2.30 -10.71 2.28
C ILE A 73 -2.27 -9.76 1.08
N GLN A 74 -3.43 -9.53 0.48
CA GLN A 74 -3.60 -8.66 -0.68
C GLN A 74 -3.95 -7.22 -0.27
N HIS A 75 -3.73 -6.29 -1.20
CA HIS A 75 -4.11 -4.87 -1.10
C HIS A 75 -3.43 -4.08 0.03
N GLN A 76 -2.28 -4.58 0.52
CA GLN A 76 -1.46 -3.86 1.50
C GLN A 76 -0.35 -3.07 0.81
N TYR A 77 -0.60 -1.78 0.64
CA TYR A 77 0.29 -0.83 -0.02
C TYR A 77 0.95 0.13 0.98
N TYR A 78 2.11 0.63 0.63
CA TYR A 78 2.93 1.55 1.41
C TYR A 78 3.33 2.74 0.54
N ALA A 79 3.26 3.94 1.12
CA ALA A 79 3.47 5.19 0.38
C ALA A 79 4.81 5.25 -0.37
N ASN A 80 5.87 4.72 0.24
CA ASN A 80 7.25 4.78 -0.23
C ASN A 80 8.11 3.70 0.44
N TYR A 81 9.36 3.59 -0.02
CA TYR A 81 10.36 2.66 0.52
C TYR A 81 10.59 2.83 2.03
N ASP A 82 10.63 4.06 2.56
CA ASP A 82 10.79 4.30 4.01
C ASP A 82 9.65 3.70 4.84
N SER A 83 8.42 3.77 4.33
CA SER A 83 7.25 3.19 4.99
C SER A 83 7.28 1.66 4.93
N LEU A 84 7.72 1.12 3.80
CA LEU A 84 7.90 -0.33 3.63
C LEU A 84 9.03 -0.87 4.52
N GLU A 85 10.13 -0.13 4.68
CA GLU A 85 11.24 -0.49 5.57
C GLU A 85 10.77 -0.58 7.04
N LYS A 86 9.94 0.38 7.49
CA LYS A 86 9.34 0.33 8.83
C LYS A 86 8.47 -0.89 9.03
N HIS A 87 7.73 -1.29 8.00
CA HIS A 87 6.95 -2.53 8.04
C HIS A 87 7.87 -3.76 8.10
N PHE A 88 8.93 -3.81 7.30
CA PHE A 88 9.91 -4.88 7.37
C PHE A 88 10.57 -5.01 8.74
N LYS A 89 10.84 -3.89 9.42
CA LYS A 89 11.38 -3.88 10.79
C LYS A 89 10.41 -4.37 11.86
N LYS A 90 9.10 -4.28 11.60
CA LYS A 90 8.05 -4.56 12.59
C LYS A 90 7.46 -5.95 12.43
N ASP A 91 7.18 -6.36 11.21
CA ASP A 91 6.42 -7.56 10.88
C ASP A 91 7.29 -8.66 10.23
N HIS A 92 8.53 -8.34 9.85
CA HIS A 92 9.46 -9.26 9.19
C HIS A 92 10.86 -9.22 9.82
N PHE A 93 11.75 -10.07 9.29
CA PHE A 93 13.14 -10.18 9.75
C PHE A 93 14.08 -9.65 8.68
N LEU A 94 14.56 -8.41 8.85
CA LEU A 94 15.57 -7.83 7.96
C LEU A 94 16.99 -8.17 8.40
N CYS A 95 17.86 -8.37 7.43
CA CYS A 95 19.30 -8.35 7.65
C CYS A 95 19.78 -6.89 7.83
N GLN A 96 20.48 -6.59 8.92
CA GLN A 96 20.96 -5.24 9.24
C GLN A 96 22.35 -4.92 8.69
N TYR A 97 23.00 -5.87 8.01
CA TYR A 97 24.31 -5.65 7.40
C TYR A 97 24.20 -4.71 6.20
N LYS A 98 25.11 -3.73 6.12
CA LYS A 98 25.07 -2.66 5.10
C LYS A 98 24.99 -3.20 3.67
N GLU A 99 25.73 -4.27 3.38
CA GLU A 99 25.71 -4.96 2.09
C GLU A 99 24.31 -5.49 1.71
N CYS A 100 23.51 -5.95 2.68
CA CYS A 100 22.15 -6.43 2.45
C CYS A 100 21.12 -5.31 2.41
N LEU A 101 21.36 -4.21 3.11
CA LEU A 101 20.53 -3.01 3.05
C LEU A 101 20.65 -2.32 1.69
N ASP A 102 21.88 -2.17 1.17
CA ASP A 102 22.15 -1.58 -0.15
C ASP A 102 21.55 -2.42 -1.31
N ASN A 103 21.41 -3.74 -1.13
CA ASN A 103 20.80 -4.65 -2.10
C ASN A 103 19.26 -4.76 -1.98
N LYS A 104 18.56 -3.63 -1.85
CA LYS A 104 17.09 -3.56 -1.75
C LYS A 104 16.49 -4.33 -0.56
N PHE A 105 17.19 -4.37 0.56
CA PHE A 105 16.83 -5.08 1.79
C PHE A 105 16.65 -6.59 1.61
N VAL A 106 17.53 -7.37 2.25
CA VAL A 106 17.32 -8.81 2.41
C VAL A 106 16.39 -9.03 3.60
N VAL A 107 15.16 -9.45 3.33
CA VAL A 107 14.09 -9.67 4.32
C VAL A 107 13.55 -11.09 4.27
N PHE A 108 13.21 -11.61 5.44
CA PHE A 108 12.78 -12.99 5.64
C PHE A 108 11.47 -13.09 6.42
N ASP A 109 10.80 -14.23 6.24
CA ASP A 109 9.54 -14.53 6.91
C ASP A 109 9.73 -15.01 8.35
N SER A 110 10.89 -15.63 8.64
CA SER A 110 11.22 -16.20 9.93
C SER A 110 12.62 -15.80 10.41
N ASP A 111 12.80 -15.80 11.74
CA ASP A 111 14.10 -15.60 12.40
C ASP A 111 15.11 -16.69 12.02
N ILE A 112 14.64 -17.92 11.75
CA ILE A 112 15.48 -19.05 11.37
C ILE A 112 16.12 -18.79 10.00
N ASP A 113 15.34 -18.29 9.04
CA ASP A 113 15.85 -17.95 7.70
C ASP A 113 16.85 -16.79 7.75
N LEU A 114 16.57 -15.77 8.57
CA LEU A 114 17.51 -14.68 8.80
C LEU A 114 18.84 -15.20 9.36
N LYS A 115 18.80 -16.03 10.42
CA LYS A 115 20.03 -16.61 11.01
C LYS A 115 20.79 -17.49 10.04
N ALA A 116 20.09 -18.29 9.22
CA ALA A 116 20.72 -19.10 8.19
C ALA A 116 21.43 -18.22 7.14
N HIS A 117 20.80 -17.11 6.74
CA HIS A 117 21.41 -16.11 5.88
C HIS A 117 22.64 -15.45 6.52
N GLU A 118 22.54 -15.01 7.78
CA GLU A 118 23.66 -14.38 8.49
C GLU A 118 24.86 -15.31 8.62
N VAL A 119 24.65 -16.61 8.92
CA VAL A 119 25.76 -17.58 9.00
C VAL A 119 26.40 -17.80 7.63
N LYS A 120 25.60 -17.87 6.57
CA LYS A 120 26.08 -18.17 5.22
C LYS A 120 26.80 -16.98 4.57
N GLU A 121 26.20 -15.79 4.64
CA GLU A 121 26.68 -14.59 3.95
C GLU A 121 27.56 -13.73 4.86
N HIS A 122 27.31 -13.73 6.18
CA HIS A 122 28.05 -12.92 7.16
C HIS A 122 28.82 -13.75 8.20
N GLY A 123 29.04 -15.05 7.98
CA GLY A 123 29.73 -15.94 8.93
C GLY A 123 31.10 -15.41 9.41
N ASN A 124 31.84 -14.76 8.52
CA ASN A 124 33.12 -14.11 8.87
C ASN A 124 32.95 -12.86 9.76
N SER A 125 31.83 -12.14 9.63
CA SER A 125 31.50 -10.95 10.41
C SER A 125 30.82 -11.28 11.75
N LEU A 126 30.07 -12.39 11.83
CA LEU A 126 29.46 -12.91 13.08
C LEU A 126 30.52 -13.21 14.14
N SER A 127 31.68 -13.74 13.75
CA SER A 127 32.83 -13.98 14.63
C SER A 127 33.33 -12.72 15.36
N ARG A 128 33.16 -11.53 14.77
CA ARG A 128 33.51 -10.25 15.42
C ARG A 128 32.42 -9.74 16.37
N HIS A 129 31.15 -9.96 16.04
CA HIS A 129 30.03 -9.48 16.86
C HIS A 129 29.76 -10.34 18.11
N GLN A 130 30.09 -11.64 18.09
CA GLN A 130 29.99 -12.51 19.28
C GLN A 130 31.04 -12.21 20.37
N ARG A 131 32.16 -11.55 20.03
CA ARG A 131 33.19 -11.15 21.02
C ARG A 131 32.85 -9.87 21.79
N ALA A 132 31.85 -9.11 21.35
CA ALA A 132 31.44 -7.85 22.00
C ALA A 132 30.29 -8.02 23.00
N LYS A 133 29.82 -9.26 23.23
CA LYS A 133 28.76 -9.61 24.20
C LYS A 133 29.24 -10.56 25.32
N GLN A 134 30.56 -10.66 25.55
CA GLN A 134 31.12 -11.31 26.74
C GLN A 134 31.67 -10.27 27.70
#